data_AF-A0A3C0JKH0-F1
#
_entry.id   AF-A0A3C0JKH0-F1
#
_cell.length_a   1.000
_cell.length_b   1.000
_cell.length_c   1.000
_cell.angle_alpha   90.00
_cell.angle_beta   90.00
_cell.angle_gamma   90.00
#
_symmetry.space_group_name_H-M   'P 1'
#
loop_
_entity.id
_entity.type
_entity.pdbx_description
1 polymer ?
#
loop_
_entity_poly.entity_id
_entity_poly.type
_entity_poly.pdbx_seq_one_letter_code
_entity_poly.pdbx_strand_id
1 'polypeptide(L)'
;MKLKLALLGSILLGCVAQQAFAEEDKTLAIVNGQDIKQSTLQFYALERRQIDPKNSAPMDQLIDDLINMQLLKEEAHKNKLDKSADFKARMKFINLSMLSQVAMIHYLDSHPIPEARLKEEYDANITNMDMTELKASHILVQDETKAKEEIEKLS
;
A
#
# COMPACT_ATOMS: atom_id res chain seq x y z
N MET A 1 -32.85 41.27 -43.24
CA MET A 1 -32.84 41.92 -41.91
C MET A 1 -34.14 41.51 -41.22
N LYS A 2 -34.19 40.80 -40.09
CA LYS A 2 -33.26 40.60 -38.98
C LYS A 2 -33.51 39.18 -38.44
N LEU A 3 -32.51 38.31 -38.47
CA LEU A 3 -32.63 36.95 -37.91
C LEU A 3 -32.25 37.01 -36.42
N LYS A 4 -33.16 36.54 -35.57
CA LYS A 4 -33.08 36.67 -34.11
C LYS A 4 -32.02 35.74 -33.54
N LEU A 5 -31.16 36.32 -32.72
CA LEU A 5 -30.26 35.66 -31.78
C LEU A 5 -31.12 35.00 -30.68
N ALA A 6 -31.02 33.68 -30.51
CA ALA A 6 -31.50 33.02 -29.31
C ALA A 6 -30.52 31.91 -28.93
N LEU A 7 -29.86 32.17 -27.81
CA LEU A 7 -28.93 31.33 -27.07
C LEU A 7 -29.65 30.09 -26.53
N LEU A 8 -29.11 28.90 -26.76
CA LEU A 8 -29.40 27.71 -25.94
C LEU A 8 -28.21 26.75 -26.07
N GLY A 9 -27.24 26.96 -25.19
CA GLY A 9 -26.23 25.96 -24.88
C GLY A 9 -26.89 24.80 -24.14
N SER A 10 -26.73 23.60 -24.66
CA SER A 10 -26.93 22.37 -23.90
C SER A 10 -25.63 21.59 -23.94
N ILE A 11 -25.03 21.52 -22.77
CA ILE A 11 -23.77 20.87 -22.43
C ILE A 11 -23.84 19.40 -22.84
N LEU A 12 -22.92 18.98 -23.72
CA LEU A 12 -22.55 17.58 -23.89
C LEU A 12 -21.97 17.11 -22.55
N LEU A 13 -22.79 16.46 -21.73
CA LEU A 13 -22.28 15.61 -20.66
C LEU A 13 -21.85 14.30 -21.31
N GLY A 14 -20.67 14.35 -21.94
CA GLY A 14 -19.94 13.16 -22.31
C GLY A 14 -19.54 12.45 -21.02
N CYS A 15 -20.32 11.46 -20.61
CA CYS A 15 -19.78 10.36 -19.82
C CYS A 15 -18.71 9.71 -20.68
N VAL A 16 -17.48 10.18 -20.51
CA VAL A 16 -16.28 9.42 -20.84
C VAL A 16 -16.39 8.18 -19.98
N ALA A 17 -16.96 7.12 -20.54
CA ALA A 17 -16.67 5.77 -20.10
C ALA A 17 -15.15 5.73 -20.04
N GLN A 18 -14.59 5.51 -18.84
CA GLN A 18 -13.22 5.06 -18.71
C GLN A 18 -13.15 3.78 -19.53
N GLN A 19 -12.78 3.93 -20.79
CA GLN A 19 -12.12 2.86 -21.53
C GLN A 19 -10.88 2.59 -20.70
N ALA A 20 -10.99 1.59 -19.84
CA ALA A 20 -9.84 0.81 -19.44
C ALA A 20 -9.28 0.28 -20.77
N PHE A 21 -8.39 1.06 -21.38
CA PHE A 21 -7.49 0.53 -22.36
C PHE A 21 -6.76 -0.59 -21.61
N ALA A 22 -7.13 -1.82 -21.93
CA ALA A 22 -6.22 -2.93 -21.78
C ALA A 22 -5.01 -2.55 -22.66
N GLU A 23 -4.07 -1.81 -22.07
CA GLU A 23 -2.82 -1.50 -22.70
C GLU A 23 -2.17 -2.84 -23.02
N GLU A 24 -1.96 -3.13 -24.30
CA GLU A 24 -1.29 -4.36 -24.71
C GLU A 24 0.03 -4.43 -23.96
N ASP A 25 0.21 -5.46 -23.13
CA ASP A 25 1.39 -5.61 -22.30
C ASP A 25 2.61 -5.91 -23.18
N LYS A 26 3.27 -4.82 -23.60
CA LYS A 26 4.35 -4.83 -24.59
C LYS A 26 5.51 -5.70 -24.13
N THR A 27 5.96 -6.59 -25.01
CA THR A 27 7.22 -7.33 -24.80
C THR A 27 8.40 -6.38 -25.00
N LEU A 28 9.26 -6.29 -23.99
CA LEU A 28 10.45 -5.44 -24.01
C LEU A 28 11.72 -6.21 -24.37
N ALA A 29 11.82 -7.47 -23.94
CA ALA A 29 12.92 -8.36 -24.27
C ALA A 29 12.45 -9.82 -24.28
N ILE A 30 13.21 -10.69 -24.94
CA ILE A 30 12.97 -12.14 -24.94
C ILE A 30 14.28 -12.81 -24.54
N VAL A 31 14.25 -13.60 -23.47
CA VAL A 31 15.41 -14.34 -22.95
C VAL A 31 15.11 -15.82 -23.05
N ASN A 32 15.80 -16.53 -23.93
CA ASN A 32 15.61 -17.98 -24.16
C ASN A 32 14.15 -18.40 -24.40
N GLY A 33 13.37 -17.54 -25.09
CA GLY A 33 11.95 -17.76 -25.38
C GLY A 33 10.99 -17.31 -24.27
N GLN A 34 11.50 -16.76 -23.17
CA GLN A 34 10.68 -16.14 -22.12
C GLN A 34 10.59 -14.63 -22.35
N ASP A 35 9.35 -14.14 -22.46
CA ASP A 35 9.07 -12.71 -22.61
C ASP A 35 9.26 -11.96 -21.28
N ILE A 36 9.99 -10.85 -21.33
CA ILE A 36 10.00 -9.82 -20.30
C ILE A 36 9.02 -8.74 -20.73
N LYS A 37 7.94 -8.59 -19.97
CA LYS A 37 6.84 -7.69 -20.27
C LYS A 37 7.01 -6.33 -19.59
N GLN A 38 6.39 -5.31 -20.17
CA GLN A 38 6.37 -3.95 -19.62
C GLN A 38 5.75 -3.90 -18.22
N SER A 39 4.71 -4.70 -17.97
CA SER A 39 4.08 -4.84 -16.65
C SER A 39 5.06 -5.33 -15.58
N THR A 40 5.90 -6.31 -15.92
CA THR A 40 6.91 -6.88 -15.01
C THR A 40 7.97 -5.84 -14.65
N LEU A 41 8.41 -5.05 -15.62
CA LEU A 41 9.35 -3.95 -15.42
C LEU A 41 8.78 -2.86 -14.51
N GLN A 42 7.51 -2.49 -14.71
CA GLN A 42 6.84 -1.50 -13.86
C GLN A 42 6.71 -2.00 -12.41
N PHE A 43 6.32 -3.26 -12.22
CA PHE A 43 6.24 -3.85 -10.90
C PHE A 43 7.60 -3.87 -10.19
N TYR A 44 8.65 -4.30 -10.89
CA TYR A 44 10.01 -4.30 -10.37
C TYR A 44 10.50 -2.89 -9.99
N ALA A 45 10.22 -1.88 -10.83
CA ALA A 45 10.54 -0.49 -10.54
C ALA A 45 9.82 0.02 -9.28
N LEU A 46 8.55 -0.36 -9.08
CA LEU A 46 7.77 -0.01 -7.89
C LEU A 46 8.36 -0.65 -6.63
N GLU A 47 8.70 -1.93 -6.65
CA GLU A 47 9.33 -2.62 -5.51
C GLU A 47 10.64 -1.94 -5.09
N ARG A 48 11.50 -1.58 -6.05
CA ARG A 48 12.76 -0.89 -5.75
C ARG A 48 12.54 0.47 -5.06
N ARG A 49 11.50 1.21 -5.46
CA ARG A 49 11.14 2.49 -4.85
C ARG A 49 10.53 2.35 -3.46
N GLN A 50 9.85 1.24 -3.17
CA GLN A 50 9.37 0.97 -1.82
C GLN A 50 10.51 0.73 -0.83
N ILE A 51 11.61 0.11 -1.28
CA ILE A 51 12.82 -0.11 -0.47
C ILE A 51 13.63 1.18 -0.33
N ASP A 52 13.87 1.89 -1.43
CA ASP A 52 14.55 3.19 -1.44
C ASP A 52 13.77 4.18 -2.33
N PRO A 53 13.04 5.14 -1.72
CA PRO A 53 12.27 6.13 -2.46
C PRO A 53 13.11 7.00 -3.41
N LYS A 54 14.42 7.11 -3.19
CA LYS A 54 15.34 7.87 -4.06
C LYS A 54 15.84 7.08 -5.25
N ASN A 55 15.49 5.79 -5.33
CA ASN A 55 15.93 4.93 -6.42
C ASN A 55 15.29 5.38 -7.74
N SER A 56 16.14 5.89 -8.63
CA SER A 56 15.79 6.40 -9.96
C SER A 56 16.63 5.72 -11.04
N ALA A 57 16.83 4.41 -10.92
CA ALA A 57 17.55 3.62 -11.92
C ALA A 57 16.99 3.88 -13.34
N PRO A 58 17.85 4.09 -14.35
CA PRO A 58 17.44 4.20 -15.74
C PRO A 58 16.67 2.95 -16.20
N MET A 59 15.75 3.14 -17.15
CA MET A 59 14.89 2.05 -17.63
C MET A 59 15.70 0.86 -18.19
N ASP A 60 16.74 1.16 -18.98
CA ASP A 60 17.60 0.12 -19.59
C ASP A 60 18.29 -0.74 -18.51
N GLN A 61 18.72 -0.12 -17.41
CA GLN A 61 19.32 -0.85 -16.30
C GLN A 61 18.31 -1.79 -15.62
N LEU A 62 17.06 -1.37 -15.47
CA LEU A 62 16.01 -2.22 -14.90
C LEU A 62 15.67 -3.40 -15.82
N ILE A 63 15.76 -3.22 -17.13
CA ILE A 63 15.59 -4.30 -18.12
C ILE A 63 16.75 -5.29 -17.99
N ASP A 64 17.99 -4.81 -17.94
CA ASP A 64 19.17 -5.65 -17.76
C ASP A 64 19.12 -6.45 -16.45
N ASP A 65 18.68 -5.83 -15.35
CA ASP A 65 18.46 -6.50 -14.07
C ASP A 65 17.47 -7.68 -14.22
N LEU A 66 16.34 -7.46 -14.90
CA LEU A 66 15.35 -8.53 -15.15
C LEU A 66 15.87 -9.64 -16.08
N ILE A 67 16.67 -9.30 -17.09
CA ILE A 67 17.33 -10.29 -17.96
C ILE A 67 18.25 -11.18 -17.12
N ASN A 68 19.09 -10.57 -16.27
CA ASN A 68 19.99 -11.29 -15.39
C ASN A 68 19.22 -12.19 -14.40
N MET A 69 18.13 -11.70 -13.82
CA MET A 69 17.26 -12.49 -12.95
C MET A 69 16.65 -13.69 -13.68
N GLN A 70 16.22 -13.53 -14.92
CA GLN A 70 15.67 -14.62 -15.73
C GLN A 70 16.74 -15.69 -16.04
N LEU A 71 17.97 -15.29 -16.37
CA LEU A 71 19.07 -16.23 -16.58
C LEU A 71 19.41 -17.03 -15.30
N LEU A 72 19.44 -16.37 -14.15
CA LEU A 72 19.65 -17.03 -12.86
C LEU A 72 18.49 -17.98 -12.51
N LYS A 73 17.25 -17.61 -12.83
CA LYS A 73 16.07 -18.48 -12.65
C LYS A 73 16.21 -19.77 -13.46
N GLU A 74 16.65 -19.67 -14.71
CA GLU A 74 16.87 -20.84 -15.56
C GLU A 74 17.96 -21.76 -15.01
N GLU A 75 19.06 -21.18 -14.54
CA GLU A 75 20.11 -21.96 -13.88
C GLU A 75 19.60 -22.64 -12.60
N ALA A 76 18.80 -21.95 -11.79
CA ALA A 76 18.17 -22.55 -10.62
C ALA A 76 17.24 -23.73 -10.98
N HIS A 77 16.51 -23.64 -12.09
CA HIS A 77 15.68 -24.75 -12.59
C HIS A 77 16.51 -25.93 -13.08
N LYS A 78 17.61 -25.71 -13.81
CA LYS A 78 18.52 -26.77 -14.22
C LYS A 78 19.07 -27.54 -13.02
N ASN A 79 19.39 -26.81 -11.95
CA ASN A 79 19.88 -27.36 -10.69
C ASN A 79 18.76 -27.87 -9.76
N LYS A 80 17.49 -27.84 -10.20
CA LYS A 80 16.31 -28.31 -9.45
C LYS A 80 16.13 -27.62 -8.09
N LEU A 81 16.64 -26.40 -7.94
CA LEU A 81 16.55 -25.64 -6.68
C LEU A 81 15.10 -25.30 -6.33
N ASP A 82 14.24 -25.14 -7.34
CA ASP A 82 12.80 -24.94 -7.21
C ASP A 82 12.06 -26.18 -6.63
N LYS A 83 12.72 -27.35 -6.59
CA LYS A 83 12.16 -28.58 -6.00
C LYS A 83 12.62 -28.81 -4.57
N SER A 84 13.59 -28.03 -4.08
CA SER A 84 14.13 -28.14 -2.74
C SER A 84 13.05 -27.92 -1.66
N ALA A 85 13.24 -28.51 -0.48
CA ALA A 85 12.33 -28.33 0.64
C ALA A 85 12.31 -26.87 1.14
N ASP A 86 13.48 -26.22 1.18
CA ASP A 86 13.61 -24.81 1.59
C ASP A 86 12.83 -23.88 0.65
N PHE A 87 13.00 -24.01 -0.67
CA PHE A 87 12.24 -23.20 -1.63
C PHE A 87 10.73 -23.39 -1.49
N LYS A 88 10.27 -24.65 -1.38
CA LYS A 88 8.84 -24.95 -1.19
C LYS A 88 8.28 -24.37 0.10
N ALA A 89 9.04 -24.43 1.20
CA ALA A 89 8.62 -23.87 2.48
C ALA A 89 8.49 -22.34 2.40
N ARG A 90 9.48 -21.67 1.78
CA ARG A 90 9.43 -20.22 1.54
C ARG A 90 8.25 -19.83 0.66
N MET A 91 8.02 -20.55 -0.43
CA MET A 91 6.90 -20.27 -1.34
C MET A 91 5.55 -20.45 -0.65
N LYS A 92 5.40 -21.47 0.20
CA LYS A 92 4.19 -21.67 1.01
C LYS A 92 3.93 -20.48 1.94
N PHE A 93 4.98 -19.96 2.60
CA PHE A 93 4.85 -18.81 3.48
C PHE A 93 4.50 -17.53 2.71
N ILE A 94 5.17 -17.26 1.58
CA ILE A 94 4.88 -16.12 0.71
C ILE A 94 3.42 -16.15 0.25
N ASN A 95 2.93 -17.31 -0.21
CA ASN A 95 1.55 -17.49 -0.62
C ASN A 95 0.56 -17.22 0.53
N LEU A 96 0.83 -17.75 1.73
CA LEU A 96 -0.01 -17.50 2.90
C LEU A 96 -0.08 -15.99 3.24
N SER A 97 1.07 -15.32 3.26
CA SER A 97 1.16 -13.90 3.61
C SER A 97 0.44 -13.03 2.58
N MET A 98 0.65 -13.28 1.29
CA MET A 98 -0.01 -12.53 0.21
C MET A 98 -1.53 -12.73 0.21
N LEU A 99 -2.00 -13.97 0.35
CA LEU A 99 -3.45 -14.24 0.40
C LEU A 99 -4.11 -13.61 1.63
N SER A 100 -3.41 -13.56 2.76
CA SER A 100 -3.91 -12.89 3.96
C SER A 100 -4.05 -11.38 3.75
N GLN A 101 -3.08 -10.74 3.09
CA GLN A 101 -3.15 -9.31 2.77
C GLN A 101 -4.29 -9.01 1.77
N VAL A 102 -4.41 -9.81 0.72
CA VAL A 102 -5.50 -9.68 -0.28
C VAL A 102 -6.86 -9.85 0.39
N ALA A 103 -7.02 -10.84 1.27
CA ALA A 103 -8.27 -11.08 1.99
C ALA A 103 -8.64 -9.91 2.91
N MET A 104 -7.67 -9.32 3.61
CA MET A 104 -7.89 -8.14 4.45
C MET A 104 -8.37 -6.94 3.63
N ILE A 105 -7.66 -6.60 2.55
CA ILE A 105 -8.02 -5.48 1.67
C ILE A 105 -9.43 -5.69 1.11
N HIS A 106 -9.71 -6.88 0.59
CA HIS A 106 -11.03 -7.23 0.08
C HIS A 106 -12.12 -7.09 1.16
N TYR A 107 -11.87 -7.52 2.39
CA TYR A 107 -12.82 -7.40 3.49
C TYR A 107 -13.14 -5.93 3.79
N LEU A 108 -12.11 -5.07 3.89
CA LEU A 108 -12.28 -3.64 4.14
C LEU A 108 -13.05 -2.94 3.02
N ASP A 109 -12.72 -3.26 1.76
CA ASP A 109 -13.38 -2.66 0.60
C ASP A 109 -14.85 -3.10 0.47
N SER A 110 -15.14 -4.36 0.81
CA SER A 110 -16.50 -4.93 0.74
C SER A 110 -17.38 -4.59 1.96
N HIS A 111 -16.80 -4.09 3.04
CA HIS A 111 -17.51 -3.71 4.26
C HIS A 111 -17.16 -2.28 4.68
N PRO A 112 -17.52 -1.27 3.87
CA PRO A 112 -17.25 0.12 4.21
C PRO A 112 -18.00 0.50 5.49
N ILE A 113 -17.30 1.17 6.40
CA ILE A 113 -17.90 1.66 7.66
C ILE A 113 -18.85 2.80 7.32
N PRO A 114 -20.15 2.72 7.69
CA PRO A 114 -21.09 3.80 7.42
C PRO A 114 -20.71 5.09 8.17
N GLU A 115 -20.87 6.24 7.51
CA GLU A 115 -20.66 7.57 8.10
C GLU A 115 -21.41 7.77 9.43
N ALA A 116 -22.63 7.23 9.54
CA ALA A 116 -23.40 7.29 10.77
C ALA A 116 -22.69 6.60 11.95
N ARG A 117 -22.05 5.44 11.71
CA ARG A 117 -21.30 4.73 12.75
C ARG A 117 -20.01 5.47 13.09
N LEU A 118 -19.33 6.05 12.10
CA LEU A 118 -18.16 6.89 12.32
C LEU A 118 -18.51 8.10 13.20
N LYS A 119 -19.64 8.76 12.93
CA LYS A 119 -20.13 9.89 13.72
C LYS A 119 -20.48 9.49 15.15
N GLU A 120 -21.18 8.37 15.34
CA GLU A 120 -21.52 7.86 16.67
C GLU A 120 -20.27 7.59 17.52
N GLU A 121 -19.27 6.91 16.95
CA GLU A 121 -17.99 6.65 17.62
C GLU A 121 -17.22 7.94 17.91
N TYR A 122 -17.21 8.90 16.98
CA TYR A 122 -16.58 10.19 17.19
C TYR A 122 -17.22 10.97 18.35
N ASP A 123 -18.55 11.12 18.34
CA ASP A 123 -19.29 11.86 19.36
C ASP A 123 -19.15 11.22 20.76
N ALA A 124 -19.09 9.88 20.82
CA ALA A 124 -18.86 9.14 22.07
C ALA A 124 -17.47 9.38 22.66
N ASN A 125 -16.44 9.51 21.82
CA ASN A 125 -15.05 9.63 22.28
C ASN A 125 -14.62 11.09 22.50
N ILE A 126 -15.13 12.05 21.72
CA ILE A 126 -14.77 13.47 21.88
C ILE A 126 -15.24 14.02 23.24
N THR A 127 -16.34 13.49 23.78
CA THR A 127 -16.86 13.87 25.09
C THR A 127 -15.89 13.50 26.23
N ASN A 128 -15.05 12.49 26.03
CA ASN A 128 -14.03 12.06 27.00
C ASN A 128 -12.67 12.76 26.79
N MET A 129 -12.52 13.54 25.71
CA MET A 129 -11.31 14.27 25.37
C MET A 129 -11.44 15.73 25.83
N ASP A 130 -11.55 15.94 27.14
CA ASP A 130 -11.53 17.30 27.68
C ASP A 130 -10.11 17.88 27.49
N MET A 131 -9.95 18.79 26.53
CA MET A 131 -8.66 19.42 26.22
C MET A 131 -8.34 20.48 27.27
N THR A 132 -8.07 20.04 28.50
CA THR A 132 -7.58 20.91 29.57
C THR A 132 -6.07 20.90 29.58
N GLU A 133 -5.46 22.04 29.25
CA GLU A 133 -4.02 22.22 29.43
C GLU A 133 -3.71 22.45 30.92
N LEU A 134 -2.97 21.52 31.53
CA LEU A 134 -2.57 21.58 32.93
C LEU A 134 -1.06 21.73 33.04
N LYS A 135 -0.60 22.74 33.80
CA LYS A 135 0.80 22.84 34.23
C LYS A 135 0.96 22.10 35.57
N ALA A 136 1.24 20.81 35.51
CA ALA A 136 1.42 19.96 36.68
C ALA A 136 2.90 19.63 36.94
N SER A 137 3.25 19.47 38.22
CA SER A 137 4.52 18.87 38.67
C SER A 137 4.21 17.50 39.27
N HIS A 138 5.09 16.50 39.07
CA HIS A 138 4.94 15.17 39.67
C HIS A 138 6.23 14.75 40.39
N ILE A 139 6.07 13.91 41.42
CA ILE A 139 7.16 13.23 42.12
C ILE A 139 6.94 11.73 41.92
N LEU A 140 7.90 11.05 41.29
CA LEU A 140 7.85 9.60 41.09
C LEU A 140 8.60 8.90 42.23
N VAL A 141 7.95 7.93 42.86
CA VAL A 141 8.52 7.10 43.91
C VAL A 141 8.23 5.62 43.64
N GLN A 142 8.94 4.76 44.36
CA GLN A 142 9.04 3.34 44.06
C GLN A 142 7.81 2.51 44.48
N ASP A 143 7.07 2.97 45.48
CA ASP A 143 5.96 2.25 46.09
C ASP A 143 4.91 3.21 46.67
N GLU A 144 3.70 2.69 46.88
CA GLU A 144 2.54 3.46 47.36
C GLU A 144 2.77 4.07 48.75
N THR A 145 3.49 3.36 49.62
CA THR A 145 3.78 3.83 50.98
C THR A 145 4.60 5.11 50.94
N LYS A 146 5.70 5.12 50.17
CA LYS A 146 6.51 6.33 49.96
C LYS A 146 5.72 7.46 49.30
N ALA A 147 4.79 7.14 48.40
CA ALA A 147 3.96 8.17 47.76
C ALA A 147 3.06 8.86 48.79
N LYS A 148 2.44 8.10 49.70
CA LYS A 148 1.62 8.64 50.78
C LYS A 148 2.42 9.46 51.79
N GLU A 149 3.62 8.99 52.17
CA GLU A 149 4.52 9.73 53.05
C GLU A 149 4.92 11.10 52.45
N GLU A 150 5.25 11.14 51.15
CA GLU A 150 5.58 12.41 50.48
C GLU A 150 4.36 13.32 50.34
N ILE A 151 3.15 12.78 50.15
CA ILE A 151 1.91 13.58 50.16
C ILE A 151 1.71 14.24 51.54
N GLU A 152 1.88 13.50 52.64
CA GLU A 152 1.75 14.04 54.00
C GLU A 152 2.77 15.15 54.33
N LYS A 153 3.96 15.11 53.72
CA LYS A 153 4.99 16.16 53.89
C LYS A 153 4.70 17.43 53.09
N LEU A 154 3.92 17.31 52.02
CA LEU A 154 3.60 18.40 51.09
C LEU A 154 2.23 19.05 51.37
N SER A 155 1.38 18.40 52.16
CA SER A 155 0.12 18.94 52.69
C SER A 155 0.36 19.87 53.88
#